data_AF-A0A2S4YN27-F1
#
_entry.id   AF-A0A2S4YN27-F1
#
_cell.length_a   1.000
_cell.length_b   1.000
_cell.length_c   1.000
_cell.angle_alpha   90.00
_cell.angle_beta   90.00
_cell.angle_gamma   90.00
#
_symmetry.space_group_name_H-M   'P 1'
#
loop_
_entity.id
_entity.type
_entity.pdbx_description
1 polymer ?
#
loop_
_entity_poly.entity_id
_entity_poly.type
_entity_poly.pdbx_seq_one_letter_code
_entity_poly.pdbx_strand_id
1 'polypeptide(L)'
;MSGIRLQGNPDMQAYVEQAARAGQLVVQPRMGMSDPQSMADGLAAVAAARARTLATLTIDSYTRVEDIAGAQAALAAGRALNGFPLVNHGPHITAEVARAADGIPVQVRHGSARPAHIFEAMVAAGLSASEGGPVSYCLPYSRLPLAEAVPAWTDATQQLAEQAADHGMRAHLETFGGCMLGQMCPPSLLVAISVLEAMFFARNGVTSVSLSYAQQTNAVQDIEALAAMHHLAELFLPTDVARHVVLYTYMGVYPSTEAGAELLLDSSAQLAVRGGAQRLIVKTVAEAHRIPTVAENIAALERAARVSRQALRDDCPLPWARQVDYETIYSEALRLITAVLEHGSDIGSGLRAAFASGVLDVPFCLHRDNAGAARGAIGDDGRLVWASTGAMPLPAPGGAGHHAVTSSRLLSMLRYTADAHDRSAALLPRPRSQVTAAHRIAVVGSGPRGLAVVERLVARLRDEAPDRAVEIVLIDKDEVGAGRIWRTDQNPVFFMNTACGEVTMFSGPADDGPARAGAGPSLGQWWAAAEDPCYPGPNAYAPRALYGAYLRFFLQAVQDSLPARATLRQHTGHVTAMRRIGALWQLRCSDGELIDADRVVLATGHPMTELSADQAGFADFAARNPQLQYVRG
;
A
#
# COMPACT_ATOMS: atom_id res chain seq x y z
N MET A 1 7.22 38.51 33.87
CA MET A 1 7.67 38.24 32.48
C MET A 1 6.42 38.21 31.63
N SER A 2 6.26 39.18 30.74
CA SER A 2 5.08 39.36 29.88
C SER A 2 4.96 38.18 28.90
N GLY A 3 3.94 37.32 29.11
CA GLY A 3 3.66 36.19 28.24
C GLY A 3 3.27 36.66 26.84
N ILE A 4 4.12 36.33 25.86
CA ILE A 4 3.77 36.44 24.45
C ILE A 4 2.63 35.43 24.22
N ARG A 5 1.39 35.91 24.04
CA ARG A 5 0.32 35.04 23.51
C ARG A 5 0.73 34.66 22.10
N LEU A 6 1.09 33.39 21.91
CA LEU A 6 1.27 32.82 20.58
C LEU A 6 -0.06 33.00 19.81
N GLN A 7 0.01 33.54 18.60
CA GLN A 7 -1.16 33.67 17.74
C GLN A 7 -1.62 32.25 17.36
N GLY A 8 -2.84 31.89 17.75
CA GLY A 8 -3.38 30.54 17.51
C GLY A 8 -3.51 30.21 16.03
N ASN A 9 -3.42 28.92 15.72
CA ASN A 9 -3.62 28.39 14.37
C ASN A 9 -5.07 28.67 13.88
N PRO A 10 -5.32 28.83 12.57
CA PRO A 10 -6.66 29.11 12.06
C PRO A 10 -7.68 28.03 12.45
N ASP A 11 -8.92 28.44 12.73
CA ASP A 11 -10.01 27.51 13.05
C ASP A 11 -10.27 26.55 11.88
N MET A 12 -10.04 25.26 12.12
CA MET A 12 -10.11 24.21 11.10
C MET A 12 -11.49 24.14 10.43
N GLN A 13 -12.54 24.21 11.23
CA GLN A 13 -13.89 23.99 10.72
C GLN A 13 -14.38 25.19 9.89
N ALA A 14 -14.09 26.42 10.31
CA ALA A 14 -14.38 27.62 9.51
C ALA A 14 -13.61 27.60 8.19
N TYR A 15 -12.35 27.15 8.21
CA TYR A 15 -11.52 26.98 7.01
C TYR A 15 -12.12 25.98 6.01
N VAL A 16 -12.60 24.83 6.51
CA VAL A 16 -13.24 23.77 5.71
C VAL A 16 -14.61 24.22 5.20
N GLU A 17 -15.43 24.87 6.03
CA GLU A 17 -16.72 25.42 5.63
C GLU A 17 -16.57 26.48 4.53
N GLN A 18 -15.55 27.35 4.64
CA GLN A 18 -15.25 28.34 3.61
C GLN A 18 -14.90 27.66 2.28
N ALA A 19 -14.08 26.60 2.31
CA ALA A 19 -13.74 25.82 1.12
C ALA A 19 -14.98 25.15 0.51
N ALA A 20 -15.83 24.54 1.34
CA ALA A 20 -17.06 23.90 0.90
C ALA A 20 -18.03 24.88 0.24
N ARG A 21 -18.22 26.09 0.82
CA ARG A 21 -19.04 27.17 0.21
C ARG A 21 -18.48 27.66 -1.13
N ALA A 22 -17.16 27.56 -1.31
CA ALA A 22 -16.49 27.88 -2.57
C ALA A 22 -16.50 26.70 -3.58
N GLY A 23 -17.13 25.58 -3.26
CA GLY A 23 -17.15 24.38 -4.10
C GLY A 23 -15.78 23.69 -4.20
N GLN A 24 -14.93 23.83 -3.18
CA GLN A 24 -13.57 23.28 -3.15
C GLN A 24 -13.46 22.17 -2.10
N LEU A 25 -12.91 21.03 -2.51
CA LEU A 25 -12.50 19.96 -1.60
C LEU A 25 -11.19 20.34 -0.90
N VAL A 26 -11.14 20.24 0.43
CA VAL A 26 -9.89 20.34 1.19
C VAL A 26 -9.13 19.02 1.07
N VAL A 27 -7.89 19.05 0.61
CA VAL A 27 -7.04 17.85 0.50
C VAL A 27 -5.92 17.91 1.53
N GLN A 28 -5.66 16.80 2.22
CA GLN A 28 -4.72 16.75 3.33
C GLN A 28 -3.79 15.53 3.23
N PRO A 29 -2.47 15.70 3.38
CA PRO A 29 -1.55 14.58 3.38
C PRO A 29 -1.42 13.98 4.79
N ARG A 30 -0.79 12.81 4.88
CA ARG A 30 -0.15 12.35 6.13
C ARG A 30 1.35 12.59 6.04
N MET A 31 1.90 13.26 7.04
CA MET A 31 3.31 13.67 7.05
C MET A 31 3.79 13.91 8.48
N GLY A 32 4.94 13.37 8.82
CA GLY A 32 5.60 13.55 10.11
C GLY A 32 7.08 13.25 9.96
N MET A 33 7.93 14.16 10.40
CA MET A 33 9.38 14.03 10.37
C MET A 33 9.94 14.32 11.75
N SER A 34 10.99 13.61 12.16
CA SER A 34 11.57 13.82 13.50
C SER A 34 12.31 15.14 13.64
N ASP A 35 12.91 15.64 12.56
CA ASP A 35 13.65 16.90 12.54
C ASP A 35 12.71 18.11 12.34
N PRO A 36 12.75 19.13 13.23
CA PRO A 36 11.88 20.29 13.14
C PRO A 36 11.99 21.08 11.84
N GLN A 37 13.21 21.30 11.31
CA GLN A 37 13.38 22.07 10.09
C GLN A 37 12.79 21.32 8.90
N SER A 38 13.08 20.03 8.78
CA SER A 38 12.51 19.17 7.75
C SER A 38 10.97 19.14 7.81
N MET A 39 10.41 19.09 9.03
CA MET A 39 8.96 19.16 9.23
C MET A 39 8.39 20.52 8.78
N ALA A 40 9.03 21.63 9.15
CA ALA A 40 8.63 22.98 8.75
C ALA A 40 8.67 23.16 7.22
N ASP A 41 9.73 22.70 6.56
CA ASP A 41 9.88 22.73 5.10
C ASP A 41 8.76 21.92 4.43
N GLY A 42 8.40 20.77 5.01
CA GLY A 42 7.25 19.97 4.57
C GLY A 42 5.92 20.74 4.69
N LEU A 43 5.66 21.40 5.82
CA LEU A 43 4.45 22.19 6.02
C LEU A 43 4.37 23.38 5.04
N ALA A 44 5.48 24.08 4.82
CA ALA A 44 5.56 25.16 3.84
C ALA A 44 5.27 24.67 2.42
N ALA A 45 5.78 23.48 2.04
CA ALA A 45 5.47 22.88 0.74
C ALA A 45 3.97 22.54 0.61
N VAL A 46 3.32 22.07 1.67
CA VAL A 46 1.88 21.79 1.69
C VAL A 46 1.06 23.07 1.57
N ALA A 47 1.48 24.16 2.22
CA ALA A 47 0.85 25.47 2.09
C ALA A 47 1.00 26.07 0.68
N ALA A 48 2.14 25.81 0.02
CA ALA A 48 2.42 26.29 -1.33
C ALA A 48 1.79 25.44 -2.46
N ALA A 49 1.17 24.30 -2.15
CA ALA A 49 0.57 23.41 -3.14
C ALA A 49 -0.58 24.11 -3.89
N ARG A 50 -0.78 23.78 -5.17
CA ARG A 50 -1.86 24.31 -6.02
C ARG A 50 -3.21 23.65 -5.73
N ALA A 51 -3.58 23.61 -4.46
CA ALA A 51 -4.79 23.00 -3.94
C ALA A 51 -5.24 23.71 -2.65
N ARG A 52 -6.51 23.56 -2.28
CA ARG A 52 -6.95 23.96 -0.93
C ARG A 52 -6.48 22.88 0.04
N THR A 53 -5.42 23.16 0.79
CA THR A 53 -4.76 22.15 1.63
C THR A 53 -5.06 22.31 3.11
N LEU A 54 -4.78 21.27 3.88
CA LEU A 54 -4.67 21.29 5.33
C LEU A 54 -3.34 20.63 5.73
N ALA A 55 -2.66 21.17 6.73
CA ALA A 55 -1.36 20.67 7.18
C ALA A 55 -1.50 19.58 8.24
N THR A 56 -0.51 18.68 8.30
CA THR A 56 -0.53 17.55 9.23
C THR A 56 0.78 17.46 10.01
N LEU A 57 0.67 17.24 11.32
CA LEU A 57 1.73 16.71 12.16
C LEU A 57 1.39 15.26 12.54
N THR A 58 1.92 14.29 11.81
CA THR A 58 1.80 12.88 12.19
C THR A 58 2.77 12.57 13.32
N ILE A 59 2.26 12.22 14.49
CA ILE A 59 3.04 11.99 15.72
C ILE A 59 3.77 10.65 15.67
N ASP A 60 4.98 10.56 16.21
CA ASP A 60 5.78 9.32 16.21
C ASP A 60 5.19 8.22 17.11
N SER A 61 5.57 6.96 16.87
CA SER A 61 5.03 5.81 17.60
C SER A 61 5.42 5.72 19.08
N TYR A 62 6.54 6.31 19.51
CA TYR A 62 6.91 6.31 20.94
C TYR A 62 5.98 7.25 21.70
N THR A 63 5.77 8.45 21.19
CA THR A 63 4.83 9.41 21.79
C THR A 63 3.41 8.85 21.86
N ARG A 64 2.97 8.07 20.86
CA ARG A 64 1.64 7.41 20.86
C ARG A 64 1.42 6.42 22.01
N VAL A 65 2.48 5.89 22.60
CA VAL A 65 2.43 4.91 23.71
C VAL A 65 3.04 5.46 25.01
N GLU A 66 3.17 6.79 25.10
CA GLU A 66 3.74 7.51 26.25
C GLU A 66 5.21 7.17 26.55
N ASP A 67 5.95 6.58 25.61
CA ASP A 67 7.39 6.34 25.75
C ASP A 67 8.22 7.58 25.38
N ILE A 68 8.00 8.67 26.13
CA ILE A 68 8.65 9.97 25.87
C ILE A 68 10.16 9.87 26.06
N ALA A 69 10.62 9.04 27.00
CA ALA A 69 12.05 8.78 27.21
C ALA A 69 12.68 8.03 26.03
N GLY A 70 11.98 7.03 25.47
CA GLY A 70 12.41 6.30 24.28
C GLY A 70 12.54 7.20 23.05
N ALA A 71 11.56 8.09 22.81
CA ALA A 71 11.64 9.12 21.78
C ALA A 71 12.88 10.01 21.97
N GLN A 72 13.12 10.47 23.19
CA GLN A 72 14.27 11.32 23.52
C GLN A 72 15.60 10.63 23.24
N ALA A 73 15.72 9.35 23.64
CA ALA A 73 16.92 8.56 23.41
C ALA A 73 17.18 8.33 21.91
N ALA A 74 16.13 8.08 21.12
CA ALA A 74 16.23 7.92 19.68
C ALA A 74 16.69 9.21 18.99
N LEU A 75 16.12 10.36 19.37
CA LEU A 75 16.54 11.68 18.89
C LEU A 75 18.00 11.98 19.23
N ALA A 76 18.42 11.75 20.47
CA ALA A 76 19.80 11.95 20.90
C ALA A 76 20.81 11.06 20.14
N ALA A 77 20.36 9.87 19.70
CA ALA A 77 21.15 8.96 18.88
C ALA A 77 21.11 9.27 17.37
N GLY A 78 20.44 10.35 16.94
CA GLY A 78 20.30 10.70 15.53
C GLY A 78 19.46 9.72 14.71
N ARG A 79 18.59 8.93 15.36
CA ARG A 79 17.70 7.98 14.68
C ARG A 79 16.43 8.68 14.25
N ALA A 80 16.09 8.58 12.97
CA ALA A 80 14.84 9.12 12.45
C ALA A 80 13.63 8.37 13.06
N LEU A 81 12.61 9.12 13.45
CA LEU A 81 11.33 8.58 13.90
C LEU A 81 10.32 8.54 12.74
N ASN A 82 9.29 7.72 12.88
CA ASN A 82 8.19 7.60 11.91
C ASN A 82 7.14 8.74 12.01
N GLY A 83 7.46 9.81 12.73
CA GLY A 83 6.59 10.96 12.95
C GLY A 83 7.30 12.09 13.71
N PHE A 84 6.56 13.17 13.95
CA PHE A 84 7.01 14.35 14.68
C PHE A 84 6.84 14.15 16.20
N PRO A 85 7.93 14.17 17.00
CA PRO A 85 7.86 13.97 18.44
C PRO A 85 7.48 15.26 19.17
N LEU A 86 6.21 15.63 19.00
CA LEU A 86 5.57 16.85 19.52
C LEU A 86 5.92 17.14 20.98
N VAL A 87 5.84 16.11 21.83
CA VAL A 87 6.05 16.24 23.28
C VAL A 87 7.53 16.48 23.61
N ASN A 88 8.45 15.80 22.91
CA ASN A 88 9.88 15.95 23.12
C ASN A 88 10.42 17.29 22.63
N HIS A 89 9.93 17.78 21.49
CA HIS A 89 10.30 19.11 20.97
C HIS A 89 9.69 20.24 21.79
N GLY A 90 8.55 19.99 22.43
CA GLY A 90 7.88 20.96 23.28
C GLY A 90 7.16 22.06 22.50
N PRO A 91 6.44 22.94 23.22
CA PRO A 91 5.49 23.86 22.61
C PRO A 91 6.14 24.96 21.76
N HIS A 92 7.32 25.45 22.14
CA HIS A 92 7.98 26.53 21.40
C HIS A 92 8.41 26.08 19.99
N ILE A 93 9.17 24.99 19.91
CA ILE A 93 9.65 24.43 18.63
C ILE A 93 8.45 24.03 17.78
N THR A 94 7.45 23.38 18.37
CA THR A 94 6.23 23.02 17.65
C THR A 94 5.51 24.24 17.08
N ALA A 95 5.38 25.32 17.85
CA ALA A 95 4.76 26.55 17.37
C ALA A 95 5.56 27.18 16.21
N GLU A 96 6.89 27.11 16.25
CA GLU A 96 7.75 27.54 15.14
C GLU A 96 7.54 26.70 13.88
N VAL A 97 7.49 25.38 14.01
CA VAL A 97 7.20 24.46 12.90
C VAL A 97 5.81 24.74 12.33
N ALA A 98 4.80 24.86 13.18
CA ALA A 98 3.42 25.08 12.75
C ALA A 98 3.22 26.42 12.01
N ARG A 99 4.01 27.46 12.32
CA ARG A 99 3.97 28.73 11.58
C ARG A 99 4.33 28.59 10.09
N ALA A 100 5.10 27.57 9.72
CA ALA A 100 5.44 27.30 8.32
C ALA A 100 4.21 26.91 7.46
N ALA A 101 3.08 26.59 8.08
CA ALA A 101 1.82 26.32 7.38
C ALA A 101 1.14 27.60 6.82
N ASP A 102 1.65 28.80 7.13
CA ASP A 102 1.24 30.08 6.52
C ASP A 102 -0.28 30.29 6.39
N GLY A 103 -0.99 30.20 7.52
CA GLY A 103 -2.43 30.48 7.56
C GLY A 103 -3.34 29.35 7.07
N ILE A 104 -2.82 28.14 6.79
CA ILE A 104 -3.65 26.93 6.72
C ILE A 104 -3.72 26.22 8.09
N PRO A 105 -4.84 25.57 8.43
CA PRO A 105 -4.93 24.81 9.67
C PRO A 105 -3.93 23.65 9.74
N VAL A 106 -3.38 23.39 10.92
CA VAL A 106 -2.49 22.24 11.20
C VAL A 106 -3.22 21.27 12.11
N GLN A 107 -3.39 20.03 11.66
CA GLN A 107 -3.97 18.94 12.45
C GLN A 107 -2.88 18.05 13.04
N VAL A 108 -2.97 17.76 14.32
CA VAL A 108 -2.19 16.71 14.97
C VAL A 108 -2.84 15.35 14.72
N ARG A 109 -2.07 14.40 14.20
CA ARG A 109 -2.54 13.10 13.72
C ARG A 109 -1.75 11.98 14.38
N HIS A 110 -2.41 11.06 15.07
CA HIS A 110 -1.72 10.10 15.94
C HIS A 110 -2.35 8.70 15.91
N GLY A 111 -2.39 8.02 17.04
CA GLY A 111 -2.92 6.66 17.20
C GLY A 111 -2.72 6.24 18.65
N SER A 112 -3.21 7.06 19.59
CA SER A 112 -2.96 6.90 21.03
C SER A 112 -4.26 6.59 21.75
N ALA A 113 -4.24 5.54 22.57
CA ALA A 113 -5.35 5.18 23.46
C ALA A 113 -5.45 6.11 24.69
N ARG A 114 -4.38 6.86 25.02
CA ARG A 114 -4.34 7.87 26.10
C ARG A 114 -3.74 9.16 25.53
N PRO A 115 -4.55 10.11 25.05
CA PRO A 115 -4.04 11.23 24.26
C PRO A 115 -3.70 12.48 25.07
N ALA A 116 -3.90 12.49 26.39
CA ALA A 116 -3.83 13.69 27.22
C ALA A 116 -2.52 14.48 27.04
N HIS A 117 -1.36 13.83 27.10
CA HIS A 117 -0.05 14.47 26.93
C HIS A 117 0.18 15.03 25.52
N ILE A 118 -0.45 14.43 24.50
CA ILE A 118 -0.41 14.93 23.12
C ILE A 118 -1.27 16.20 23.01
N PHE A 119 -2.49 16.18 23.58
CA PHE A 119 -3.40 17.32 23.55
C PHE A 119 -2.85 18.51 24.33
N GLU A 120 -2.27 18.28 25.51
CA GLU A 120 -1.62 19.32 26.31
C GLU A 120 -0.47 19.98 25.53
N ALA A 121 0.45 19.18 24.96
CA ALA A 121 1.56 19.71 24.17
C ALA A 121 1.08 20.44 22.90
N MET A 122 0.02 19.95 22.26
CA MET A 122 -0.61 20.56 21.09
C MET A 122 -1.20 21.94 21.43
N VAL A 123 -2.01 22.05 22.50
CA VAL A 123 -2.63 23.31 22.91
C VAL A 123 -1.57 24.32 23.35
N ALA A 124 -0.56 23.87 24.12
CA ALA A 124 0.56 24.72 24.51
C ALA A 124 1.36 25.27 23.31
N ALA A 125 1.34 24.58 22.16
CA ALA A 125 1.94 25.03 20.91
C ALA A 125 1.04 25.96 20.06
N GLY A 126 -0.18 26.27 20.52
CA GLY A 126 -1.15 27.08 19.77
C GLY A 126 -1.91 26.31 18.68
N LEU A 127 -2.02 24.98 18.82
CA LEU A 127 -2.80 24.11 17.95
C LEU A 127 -4.04 23.60 18.70
N SER A 128 -5.15 23.38 18.01
CA SER A 128 -6.41 22.95 18.65
C SER A 128 -7.15 21.83 17.90
N ALA A 129 -6.56 21.26 16.87
CA ALA A 129 -7.20 20.25 16.04
C ALA A 129 -6.45 18.92 16.07
N SER A 130 -7.14 17.86 16.51
CA SER A 130 -6.62 16.50 16.52
C SER A 130 -7.58 15.51 15.87
N GLU A 131 -7.20 14.24 15.85
CA GLU A 131 -8.03 13.10 15.45
C GLU A 131 -7.96 11.95 16.45
N GLY A 132 -8.89 11.00 16.34
CA GLY A 132 -8.88 9.74 17.05
C GLY A 132 -10.23 9.40 17.63
N GLY A 133 -10.22 8.68 18.74
CA GLY A 133 -11.41 8.37 19.50
C GLY A 133 -11.21 7.26 20.51
N PRO A 134 -12.12 7.15 21.49
CA PRO A 134 -12.00 6.21 22.61
C PRO A 134 -11.92 4.75 22.17
N VAL A 135 -12.48 4.41 21.00
CA VAL A 135 -12.46 3.06 20.43
C VAL A 135 -11.46 3.00 19.28
N SER A 136 -11.55 3.93 18.35
CA SER A 136 -10.83 3.90 17.08
C SER A 136 -9.33 4.09 17.21
N TYR A 137 -8.87 4.76 18.26
CA TYR A 137 -7.44 4.85 18.63
C TYR A 137 -7.01 3.91 19.74
N CYS A 138 -7.92 3.04 20.18
CA CYS A 138 -7.61 1.95 21.10
C CYS A 138 -7.46 0.62 20.35
N LEU A 139 -8.54 0.10 19.75
CA LEU A 139 -8.57 -1.26 19.23
C LEU A 139 -7.50 -1.55 18.14
N PRO A 140 -7.25 -0.65 17.16
CA PRO A 140 -6.25 -0.90 16.12
C PRO A 140 -4.79 -0.68 16.58
N TYR A 141 -4.57 0.08 17.65
CA TYR A 141 -3.25 0.67 17.95
C TYR A 141 -2.68 0.34 19.32
N SER A 142 -3.47 -0.27 20.21
CA SER A 142 -3.09 -0.48 21.61
C SER A 142 -3.41 -1.90 22.09
N ARG A 143 -2.92 -2.22 23.28
CA ARG A 143 -3.36 -3.38 24.07
C ARG A 143 -4.09 -2.95 25.36
N LEU A 144 -4.21 -1.64 25.58
CA LEU A 144 -4.92 -1.10 26.73
C LEU A 144 -6.40 -1.45 26.61
N PRO A 145 -7.04 -1.92 27.68
CA PRO A 145 -8.47 -2.16 27.64
C PRO A 145 -9.25 -0.85 27.43
N LEU A 146 -10.41 -0.94 26.78
CA LEU A 146 -11.41 0.12 26.68
C LEU A 146 -11.84 0.63 28.06
N ALA A 147 -11.75 -0.23 29.09
CA ALA A 147 -11.99 0.17 30.48
C ALA A 147 -11.03 1.27 30.98
N GLU A 148 -9.84 1.39 30.39
CA GLU A 148 -8.85 2.43 30.67
C GLU A 148 -8.84 3.51 29.58
N ALA A 149 -8.92 3.11 28.31
CA ALA A 149 -8.85 4.05 27.18
C ALA A 149 -10.04 5.01 27.14
N VAL A 150 -11.27 4.52 27.40
CA VAL A 150 -12.48 5.36 27.30
C VAL A 150 -12.48 6.48 28.36
N PRO A 151 -12.23 6.22 29.67
CA PRO A 151 -12.06 7.30 30.65
C PRO A 151 -10.92 8.26 30.31
N ALA A 152 -9.77 7.75 29.83
CA ALA A 152 -8.66 8.61 29.45
C ALA A 152 -9.03 9.56 28.29
N TRP A 153 -9.84 9.10 27.33
CA TRP A 153 -10.39 9.93 26.28
C TRP A 153 -11.45 10.91 26.78
N THR A 154 -12.25 10.55 27.78
CA THR A 154 -13.20 11.46 28.43
C THR A 154 -12.46 12.66 29.01
N ASP A 155 -11.48 12.39 29.88
CA ASP A 155 -10.70 13.42 30.58
C ASP A 155 -9.92 14.29 29.58
N ALA A 156 -9.23 13.67 28.62
CA ALA A 156 -8.46 14.39 27.63
C ALA A 156 -9.33 15.26 26.71
N THR A 157 -10.53 14.81 26.35
CA THR A 157 -11.45 15.60 25.50
C THR A 157 -11.97 16.83 26.22
N GLN A 158 -12.35 16.69 27.50
CA GLN A 158 -12.80 17.80 28.33
C GLN A 158 -11.67 18.82 28.53
N GLN A 159 -10.47 18.35 28.88
CA GLN A 159 -9.29 19.21 29.03
C GLN A 159 -8.93 19.92 27.73
N LEU A 160 -9.00 19.24 26.57
CA LEU A 160 -8.77 19.87 25.27
C LEU A 160 -9.76 21.01 25.01
N ALA A 161 -11.05 20.79 25.29
CA ALA A 161 -12.08 21.81 25.10
C ALA A 161 -11.84 23.03 25.99
N GLU A 162 -11.57 22.81 27.28
CA GLU A 162 -11.29 23.87 28.26
C GLU A 162 -10.01 24.64 27.92
N GLN A 163 -8.88 23.94 27.73
CA GLN A 163 -7.60 24.57 27.48
C GLN A 163 -7.57 25.31 26.14
N ALA A 164 -8.21 24.77 25.09
CA ALA A 164 -8.31 25.49 23.82
C ALA A 164 -9.10 26.80 24.00
N ALA A 165 -10.23 26.76 24.72
CA ALA A 165 -11.04 27.94 25.00
C ALA A 165 -10.28 29.00 25.81
N ASP A 166 -9.50 28.59 26.82
CA ASP A 166 -8.63 29.49 27.61
C ASP A 166 -7.58 30.22 26.74
N HIS A 167 -7.17 29.59 25.63
CA HIS A 167 -6.26 30.16 24.65
C HIS A 167 -6.99 30.91 23.51
N GLY A 168 -8.31 31.05 23.58
CA GLY A 168 -9.13 31.70 22.54
C GLY A 168 -9.22 30.89 21.24
N MET A 169 -8.97 29.59 21.30
CA MET A 169 -9.08 28.65 20.18
C MET A 169 -10.32 27.78 20.35
N ARG A 170 -10.84 27.24 19.23
CA ARG A 170 -11.88 26.21 19.27
C ARG A 170 -11.24 24.83 19.11
N ALA A 171 -11.49 23.94 20.06
CA ALA A 171 -11.09 22.54 19.94
C ALA A 171 -11.82 21.87 18.77
N HIS A 172 -11.06 21.12 17.96
CA HIS A 172 -11.59 20.31 16.87
C HIS A 172 -11.14 18.85 17.03
N LEU A 173 -12.09 17.92 17.01
CA LEU A 173 -11.78 16.48 17.00
C LEU A 173 -12.39 15.77 15.80
N GLU A 174 -11.53 15.12 15.02
CA GLU A 174 -11.92 14.20 13.97
C GLU A 174 -12.04 12.78 14.52
N THR A 175 -13.15 12.10 14.25
CA THR A 175 -13.32 10.68 14.60
C THR A 175 -12.39 9.83 13.74
N PHE A 176 -11.89 8.71 14.26
CA PHE A 176 -11.24 7.67 13.43
C PHE A 176 -12.11 6.40 13.31
N GLY A 177 -13.32 6.43 13.88
CA GLY A 177 -14.31 5.35 13.84
C GLY A 177 -14.76 4.93 12.44
N GLY A 178 -14.73 5.83 11.45
CA GLY A 178 -15.02 5.46 10.07
C GLY A 178 -13.88 4.79 9.33
N CYS A 179 -12.71 4.67 9.97
CA CYS A 179 -11.52 4.05 9.40
C CYS A 179 -11.20 2.71 10.09
N MET A 180 -11.15 2.69 11.42
CA MET A 180 -10.79 1.51 12.23
C MET A 180 -9.56 0.77 11.68
N LEU A 181 -9.74 -0.47 11.19
CA LEU A 181 -8.67 -1.30 10.63
C LEU A 181 -8.40 -1.05 9.14
N GLY A 182 -9.14 -0.14 8.51
CA GLY A 182 -8.88 0.37 7.16
C GLY A 182 -9.39 -0.49 6.00
N GLN A 183 -9.90 -1.70 6.25
CA GLN A 183 -10.45 -2.57 5.21
C GLN A 183 -11.38 -3.64 5.77
N MET A 184 -12.25 -4.19 4.90
CA MET A 184 -13.07 -5.39 5.17
C MET A 184 -14.08 -5.26 6.32
N CYS A 185 -14.44 -4.02 6.67
CA CYS A 185 -15.50 -3.73 7.62
C CYS A 185 -16.72 -3.22 6.83
N PRO A 186 -17.88 -3.91 6.89
CA PRO A 186 -19.08 -3.39 6.24
C PRO A 186 -19.40 -1.96 6.69
N PRO A 187 -19.83 -1.08 5.76
CA PRO A 187 -19.87 0.36 6.03
C PRO A 187 -20.74 0.81 7.19
N SER A 188 -21.83 0.09 7.48
CA SER A 188 -22.76 0.43 8.57
C SER A 188 -22.07 0.50 9.94
N LEU A 189 -21.13 -0.41 10.22
CA LEU A 189 -20.35 -0.39 11.45
C LEU A 189 -19.40 0.82 11.50
N LEU A 190 -18.74 1.15 10.39
CA LEU A 190 -17.85 2.32 10.30
C LEU A 190 -18.63 3.63 10.51
N VAL A 191 -19.80 3.73 9.89
CA VAL A 191 -20.71 4.87 10.07
C VAL A 191 -21.16 4.98 11.53
N ALA A 192 -21.59 3.88 12.14
CA ALA A 192 -22.05 3.86 13.52
C ALA A 192 -20.96 4.31 14.51
N ILE A 193 -19.75 3.74 14.43
CA ILE A 193 -18.65 4.11 15.32
C ILE A 193 -18.24 5.58 15.10
N SER A 194 -18.20 6.04 13.85
CA SER A 194 -17.90 7.45 13.54
C SER A 194 -18.91 8.41 14.19
N VAL A 195 -20.21 8.12 14.09
CA VAL A 195 -21.25 8.96 14.72
C VAL A 195 -21.17 8.89 16.26
N LEU A 196 -20.99 7.70 16.83
CA LEU A 196 -20.87 7.52 18.29
C LEU A 196 -19.66 8.27 18.88
N GLU A 197 -18.51 8.25 18.20
CA GLU A 197 -17.33 9.00 18.64
C GLU A 197 -17.55 10.51 18.51
N ALA A 198 -18.23 10.98 17.45
CA ALA A 198 -18.57 12.39 17.31
C ALA A 198 -19.53 12.85 18.43
N MET A 199 -20.52 12.03 18.78
CA MET A 199 -21.42 12.29 19.91
C MET A 199 -20.66 12.30 21.23
N PHE A 200 -19.70 11.38 21.42
CA PHE A 200 -18.83 11.33 22.58
C PHE A 200 -18.03 12.63 22.74
N PHE A 201 -17.45 13.17 21.65
CA PHE A 201 -16.74 14.44 21.70
C PHE A 201 -17.65 15.61 22.05
N ALA A 202 -18.82 15.70 21.41
CA ALA A 202 -19.81 16.74 21.67
C ALA A 202 -20.27 16.75 23.14
N ARG A 203 -20.54 15.57 23.71
CA ARG A 203 -20.92 15.44 25.12
C ARG A 203 -19.82 15.84 26.10
N ASN A 204 -18.57 15.81 25.66
CA ASN A 204 -17.39 16.19 26.45
C ASN A 204 -16.88 17.60 26.12
N GLY A 205 -17.74 18.48 25.58
CA GLY A 205 -17.47 19.91 25.45
C GLY A 205 -16.89 20.37 24.12
N VAL A 206 -16.62 19.46 23.18
CA VAL A 206 -16.09 19.82 21.85
C VAL A 206 -17.23 20.29 20.93
N THR A 207 -17.13 21.52 20.44
CA THR A 207 -18.15 22.16 19.57
C THR A 207 -17.82 22.10 18.08
N SER A 208 -16.73 21.42 17.72
CA SER A 208 -16.31 21.24 16.33
C SER A 208 -15.78 19.83 16.09
N VAL A 209 -16.40 19.09 15.17
CA VAL A 209 -16.04 17.70 14.89
C VAL A 209 -15.90 17.42 13.39
N SER A 210 -15.09 16.42 13.05
CA SER A 210 -15.14 15.77 11.73
C SER A 210 -15.57 14.32 11.87
N LEU A 211 -16.45 13.84 10.99
CA LEU A 211 -16.77 12.43 10.90
C LEU A 211 -15.94 11.79 9.79
N SER A 212 -15.11 10.80 10.14
CA SER A 212 -14.32 10.05 9.15
C SER A 212 -15.12 8.95 8.49
N TYR A 213 -14.70 8.60 7.27
CA TYR A 213 -15.05 7.38 6.56
C TYR A 213 -13.88 6.96 5.65
N ALA A 214 -13.48 5.69 5.66
CA ALA A 214 -12.48 5.17 4.73
C ALA A 214 -13.14 4.53 3.51
N GLN A 215 -12.70 4.91 2.32
CA GLN A 215 -13.07 4.27 1.06
C GLN A 215 -12.92 2.74 1.17
N GLN A 216 -13.91 1.99 0.69
CA GLN A 216 -13.92 0.54 0.68
C GLN A 216 -13.78 0.00 -0.75
N THR A 217 -14.42 -1.13 -1.04
CA THR A 217 -14.23 -1.90 -2.27
C THR A 217 -15.21 -1.52 -3.39
N ASN A 218 -16.28 -0.78 -3.07
CA ASN A 218 -17.31 -0.37 -4.04
C ASN A 218 -17.68 1.11 -3.85
N ALA A 219 -17.43 1.92 -4.88
CA ALA A 219 -17.61 3.36 -4.80
C ALA A 219 -19.07 3.81 -4.60
N VAL A 220 -20.06 3.07 -5.14
CA VAL A 220 -21.47 3.42 -4.92
C VAL A 220 -21.87 3.14 -3.48
N GLN A 221 -21.44 2.00 -2.94
CA GLN A 221 -21.64 1.67 -1.53
C GLN A 221 -20.98 2.69 -0.59
N ASP A 222 -19.80 3.20 -0.95
CA ASP A 222 -19.15 4.27 -0.20
C ASP A 222 -19.96 5.58 -0.23
N ILE A 223 -20.59 5.93 -1.36
CA ILE A 223 -21.47 7.10 -1.48
C ILE A 223 -22.72 6.93 -0.62
N GLU A 224 -23.31 5.73 -0.60
CA GLU A 224 -24.42 5.39 0.29
C GLU A 224 -24.01 5.54 1.76
N ALA A 225 -22.81 5.09 2.13
CA ALA A 225 -22.31 5.21 3.50
C ALA A 225 -22.11 6.67 3.92
N LEU A 226 -21.56 7.51 3.03
CA LEU A 226 -21.42 8.93 3.27
C LEU A 226 -22.80 9.62 3.40
N ALA A 227 -23.77 9.26 2.55
CA ALA A 227 -25.14 9.79 2.64
C ALA A 227 -25.81 9.40 3.98
N ALA A 228 -25.70 8.13 4.39
CA ALA A 228 -26.18 7.66 5.68
C ALA A 228 -25.50 8.36 6.86
N MET A 229 -24.18 8.61 6.76
CA MET A 229 -23.41 9.32 7.79
C MET A 229 -23.87 10.77 7.95
N HIS A 230 -24.12 11.51 6.86
CA HIS A 230 -24.66 12.87 6.93
C HIS A 230 -26.02 12.88 7.65
N HIS A 231 -26.93 11.98 7.27
CA HIS A 231 -28.25 11.89 7.89
C HIS A 231 -28.17 11.52 9.38
N LEU A 232 -27.36 10.52 9.75
CA LEU A 232 -27.20 10.11 11.15
C LEU A 232 -26.50 11.19 11.99
N ALA A 233 -25.53 11.91 11.41
CA ALA A 233 -24.94 13.05 12.07
C ALA A 233 -26.00 14.13 12.36
N GLU A 234 -26.81 14.51 11.37
CA GLU A 234 -27.94 15.44 11.54
C GLU A 234 -28.91 15.01 12.65
N LEU A 235 -29.22 13.72 12.73
CA LEU A 235 -30.11 13.16 13.73
C LEU A 235 -29.53 13.21 15.16
N PHE A 236 -28.26 12.87 15.33
CA PHE A 236 -27.69 12.60 16.66
C PHE A 236 -26.82 13.71 17.24
N LEU A 237 -26.22 14.57 16.41
CA LEU A 237 -25.34 15.64 16.89
C LEU A 237 -26.14 16.93 17.15
N PRO A 238 -25.89 17.63 18.28
CA PRO A 238 -26.49 18.93 18.56
C PRO A 238 -26.31 19.94 17.43
N THR A 239 -27.31 20.81 17.22
CA THR A 239 -27.32 21.77 16.11
C THR A 239 -26.24 22.84 16.20
N ASP A 240 -25.74 23.12 17.41
CA ASP A 240 -24.64 24.05 17.69
C ASP A 240 -23.26 23.42 17.54
N VAL A 241 -23.16 22.10 17.37
CA VAL A 241 -21.91 21.41 17.05
C VAL A 241 -21.64 21.48 15.55
N ALA A 242 -20.63 22.27 15.20
CA ALA A 242 -20.17 22.42 13.82
C ALA A 242 -19.49 21.13 13.35
N ARG A 243 -19.79 20.70 12.12
CA ARG A 243 -19.40 19.39 11.62
C ARG A 243 -19.01 19.41 10.14
N HIS A 244 -18.14 18.49 9.75
CA HIS A 244 -17.92 18.12 8.36
C HIS A 244 -17.53 16.65 8.24
N VAL A 245 -17.55 16.11 7.03
CA VAL A 245 -17.16 14.73 6.72
C VAL A 245 -15.80 14.72 6.03
N VAL A 246 -14.96 13.77 6.45
CA VAL A 246 -13.64 13.51 5.88
C VAL A 246 -13.58 12.10 5.31
N LEU A 247 -13.28 12.01 4.01
CA LEU A 247 -13.00 10.74 3.34
C LEU A 247 -11.52 10.40 3.47
N TYR A 248 -11.21 9.14 3.72
CA TYR A 248 -9.86 8.61 3.63
C TYR A 248 -9.73 7.81 2.35
N THR A 249 -8.70 8.12 1.57
CA THR A 249 -8.25 7.24 0.49
C THR A 249 -8.00 5.84 1.05
N TYR A 250 -8.39 4.82 0.28
CA TYR A 250 -8.38 3.41 0.67
C TYR A 250 -7.16 3.02 1.54
N MET A 251 -7.44 2.35 2.67
CA MET A 251 -6.47 2.09 3.72
C MET A 251 -6.01 0.61 3.79
N GLY A 252 -6.46 -0.22 2.85
CA GLY A 252 -6.04 -1.62 2.72
C GLY A 252 -4.76 -1.80 1.90
N VAL A 253 -4.58 -2.98 1.32
CA VAL A 253 -3.44 -3.27 0.42
C VAL A 253 -3.49 -2.33 -0.78
N TYR A 254 -2.41 -1.60 -1.04
CA TYR A 254 -2.36 -0.59 -2.08
C TYR A 254 -1.96 -1.16 -3.45
N PRO A 255 -2.40 -0.58 -4.59
CA PRO A 255 -1.97 -0.98 -5.93
C PRO A 255 -0.44 -0.99 -6.07
N SER A 256 0.08 -1.99 -6.75
CA SER A 256 1.52 -2.18 -6.93
C SER A 256 2.09 -1.30 -8.03
N THR A 257 1.26 -0.90 -9.01
CA THR A 257 1.64 -0.03 -10.11
C THR A 257 1.33 1.43 -9.80
N GLU A 258 2.19 2.34 -10.30
CA GLU A 258 1.98 3.79 -10.18
C GLU A 258 0.64 4.21 -10.77
N ALA A 259 0.30 3.74 -11.97
CA ALA A 259 -0.97 4.05 -12.63
C ALA A 259 -2.19 3.50 -11.87
N GLY A 260 -2.09 2.31 -11.25
CA GLY A 260 -3.15 1.79 -10.37
C GLY A 260 -3.33 2.65 -9.12
N ALA A 261 -2.24 3.07 -8.49
CA ALA A 261 -2.27 3.96 -7.33
C ALA A 261 -2.86 5.34 -7.66
N GLU A 262 -2.53 5.88 -8.84
CA GLU A 262 -3.13 7.11 -9.35
C GLU A 262 -4.63 6.98 -9.60
N LEU A 263 -5.08 5.87 -10.23
CA LEU A 263 -6.50 5.63 -10.46
C LEU A 263 -7.28 5.49 -9.15
N LEU A 264 -6.68 4.85 -8.14
CA LEU A 264 -7.29 4.74 -6.83
C LEU A 264 -7.46 6.12 -6.18
N LEU A 265 -6.44 6.99 -6.23
CA LEU A 265 -6.54 8.36 -5.73
C LEU A 265 -7.58 9.19 -6.48
N ASP A 266 -7.66 9.03 -7.81
CA ASP A 266 -8.67 9.70 -8.64
C ASP A 266 -10.08 9.27 -8.23
N SER A 267 -10.28 7.96 -8.01
CA SER A 267 -11.53 7.38 -7.50
C SER A 267 -11.88 7.94 -6.12
N SER A 268 -10.91 8.07 -5.19
CA SER A 268 -11.14 8.70 -3.89
C SER A 268 -11.56 10.16 -4.00
N ALA A 269 -10.94 10.93 -4.90
CA ALA A 269 -11.30 12.33 -5.11
C ALA A 269 -12.70 12.50 -5.73
N GLN A 270 -13.08 11.62 -6.66
CA GLN A 270 -14.44 11.58 -7.20
C GLN A 270 -15.46 11.21 -6.13
N LEU A 271 -15.17 10.17 -5.36
CA LEU A 271 -16.00 9.69 -4.25
C LEU A 271 -16.20 10.78 -3.19
N ALA A 272 -15.14 11.50 -2.80
CA ALA A 272 -15.23 12.58 -1.82
C ALA A 272 -16.24 13.65 -2.27
N VAL A 273 -16.13 14.12 -3.52
CA VAL A 273 -17.04 15.14 -4.05
C VAL A 273 -18.46 14.61 -4.19
N ARG A 274 -18.62 13.41 -4.74
CA ARG A 274 -19.93 12.82 -5.06
C ARG A 274 -20.70 12.36 -3.82
N GLY A 275 -19.98 11.90 -2.81
CA GLY A 275 -20.51 11.56 -1.49
C GLY A 275 -20.67 12.76 -0.55
N GLY A 276 -20.26 13.97 -0.96
CA GLY A 276 -20.43 15.19 -0.17
C GLY A 276 -19.47 15.33 1.01
N ALA A 277 -18.30 14.69 0.96
CA ALA A 277 -17.22 14.94 1.91
C ALA A 277 -16.55 16.29 1.61
N GLN A 278 -16.25 17.05 2.66
CA GLN A 278 -15.60 18.36 2.54
C GLN A 278 -14.07 18.27 2.61
N ARG A 279 -13.54 17.13 3.09
CA ARG A 279 -12.11 16.88 3.20
C ARG A 279 -11.74 15.48 2.73
N LEU A 280 -10.55 15.35 2.15
CA LEU A 280 -9.96 14.10 1.69
C LEU A 280 -8.55 13.93 2.23
N ILE A 281 -8.30 12.83 2.94
CA ILE A 281 -6.95 12.37 3.27
C ILE A 281 -6.38 11.64 2.05
N VAL A 282 -5.35 12.23 1.44
CA VAL A 282 -4.73 11.68 0.23
C VAL A 282 -3.68 10.63 0.57
N LYS A 283 -3.49 9.71 -0.36
CA LYS A 283 -2.40 8.72 -0.37
C LYS A 283 -1.56 8.93 -1.62
N THR A 284 -0.33 8.42 -1.62
CA THR A 284 0.63 8.64 -2.71
C THR A 284 0.89 7.34 -3.47
N VAL A 285 1.52 7.46 -4.63
CA VAL A 285 2.01 6.31 -5.41
C VAL A 285 3.10 5.51 -4.69
N ALA A 286 3.73 6.08 -3.65
CA ALA A 286 4.76 5.41 -2.86
C ALA A 286 4.19 4.45 -1.80
N GLU A 287 2.88 4.49 -1.54
CA GLU A 287 2.22 3.80 -0.42
C GLU A 287 2.49 2.28 -0.39
N ALA A 288 2.58 1.62 -1.55
CA ALA A 288 2.87 0.19 -1.63
C ALA A 288 4.35 -0.16 -1.32
N HIS A 289 5.23 0.83 -1.23
CA HIS A 289 6.69 0.63 -1.29
C HIS A 289 7.45 1.26 -0.12
N ARG A 290 7.08 2.49 0.28
CA ARG A 290 7.83 3.27 1.29
C ARG A 290 7.04 4.48 1.79
N ILE A 291 7.59 5.15 2.81
CA ILE A 291 7.13 6.49 3.21
C ILE A 291 7.34 7.47 2.03
N PRO A 292 6.35 8.30 1.69
CA PRO A 292 6.45 9.27 0.61
C PRO A 292 7.41 10.41 0.93
N THR A 293 8.02 10.95 -0.11
CA THR A 293 8.72 12.24 -0.07
C THR A 293 7.72 13.39 -0.02
N VAL A 294 8.17 14.59 0.38
CA VAL A 294 7.33 15.80 0.34
C VAL A 294 6.80 16.06 -1.07
N ALA A 295 7.63 15.94 -2.09
CA ALA A 295 7.23 16.16 -3.48
C ALA A 295 6.11 15.20 -3.94
N GLU A 296 6.17 13.93 -3.54
CA GLU A 296 5.12 12.94 -3.84
C GLU A 296 3.81 13.26 -3.11
N ASN A 297 3.89 13.75 -1.87
CA ASN A 297 2.71 14.27 -1.15
C ASN A 297 2.08 15.45 -1.89
N ILE A 298 2.88 16.43 -2.34
CA ILE A 298 2.36 17.60 -3.08
C ILE A 298 1.71 17.17 -4.40
N ALA A 299 2.35 16.27 -5.15
CA ALA A 299 1.79 15.75 -6.40
C ALA A 299 0.43 15.07 -6.18
N ALA A 300 0.28 14.29 -5.09
CA ALA A 300 -0.99 13.66 -4.73
C ALA A 300 -2.07 14.69 -4.36
N LEU A 301 -1.73 15.72 -3.58
CA LEU A 301 -2.65 16.81 -3.21
C LEU A 301 -3.16 17.55 -4.45
N GLU A 302 -2.26 17.98 -5.34
CA GLU A 302 -2.62 18.72 -6.54
C GLU A 302 -3.43 17.87 -7.53
N ARG A 303 -3.11 16.57 -7.64
CA ARG A 303 -3.88 15.62 -8.44
C ARG A 303 -5.29 15.48 -7.90
N ALA A 304 -5.44 15.18 -6.61
CA ALA A 304 -6.75 15.04 -5.97
C ALA A 304 -7.60 16.31 -6.11
N ALA A 305 -6.99 17.49 -5.95
CA ALA A 305 -7.69 18.77 -6.13
C ALA A 305 -8.10 19.03 -7.59
N ARG A 306 -7.33 18.57 -8.58
CA ARG A 306 -7.71 18.66 -9.99
C ARG A 306 -8.87 17.72 -10.32
N VAL A 307 -8.82 16.49 -9.84
CA VAL A 307 -9.86 15.48 -10.07
C VAL A 307 -11.16 15.85 -9.36
N SER A 308 -11.09 16.41 -8.14
CA SER A 308 -12.28 16.87 -7.42
C SER A 308 -13.06 17.94 -8.22
N ARG A 309 -12.36 18.87 -8.88
CA ARG A 309 -13.00 19.85 -9.78
C ARG A 309 -13.65 19.20 -11.00
N GLN A 310 -13.07 18.13 -11.53
CA GLN A 310 -13.65 17.38 -12.65
C GLN A 310 -14.88 16.60 -12.21
N ALA A 311 -14.86 16.05 -10.99
CA ALA A 311 -15.97 15.28 -10.43
C ALA A 311 -17.26 16.09 -10.22
N LEU A 312 -17.21 17.43 -10.29
CA LEU A 312 -18.40 18.29 -10.26
C LEU A 312 -19.23 18.25 -11.56
N ARG A 313 -18.64 17.79 -12.67
CA ARG A 313 -19.27 17.77 -13.99
C ARG A 313 -20.20 16.57 -14.19
N ASP A 314 -21.21 16.71 -15.03
CA ASP A 314 -22.23 15.68 -15.25
C ASP A 314 -21.68 14.38 -15.89
N ASP A 315 -20.47 14.41 -16.48
CA ASP A 315 -19.80 13.26 -17.09
C ASP A 315 -19.06 12.35 -16.08
N CYS A 316 -19.01 12.71 -14.80
CA CYS A 316 -18.47 11.85 -13.77
C CYS A 316 -19.35 10.59 -13.60
N PRO A 317 -18.79 9.37 -13.65
CA PRO A 317 -19.57 8.12 -13.68
C PRO A 317 -20.25 7.76 -12.34
N LEU A 318 -19.86 8.43 -11.24
CA LEU A 318 -20.41 8.17 -9.92
C LEU A 318 -21.69 8.98 -9.67
N PRO A 319 -22.71 8.40 -9.02
CA PRO A 319 -23.93 9.12 -8.64
C PRO A 319 -23.63 10.17 -7.56
N TRP A 320 -24.51 11.16 -7.39
CA TRP A 320 -24.48 12.05 -6.23
C TRP A 320 -25.08 11.35 -4.99
N ALA A 321 -24.65 11.72 -3.79
CA ALA A 321 -25.21 11.22 -2.52
C ALA A 321 -26.75 11.31 -2.44
N ARG A 322 -27.35 12.33 -3.04
CA ARG A 322 -28.82 12.50 -3.12
C ARG A 322 -29.54 11.56 -4.10
N GLN A 323 -28.79 10.78 -4.88
CA GLN A 323 -29.31 9.89 -5.92
C GLN A 323 -29.22 8.42 -5.56
N VAL A 324 -28.53 8.08 -4.46
CA VAL A 324 -28.35 6.69 -4.02
C VAL A 324 -29.38 6.32 -2.96
N ASP A 325 -29.74 5.04 -2.91
CA ASP A 325 -30.50 4.46 -1.81
C ASP A 325 -29.54 3.97 -0.73
N TYR A 326 -29.53 4.66 0.41
CA TYR A 326 -28.65 4.37 1.52
C TYR A 326 -29.37 3.69 2.71
N GLU A 327 -30.63 3.27 2.53
CA GLU A 327 -31.51 2.79 3.62
C GLU A 327 -30.94 1.57 4.37
N THR A 328 -30.28 0.65 3.66
CA THR A 328 -29.68 -0.53 4.30
C THR A 328 -28.55 -0.12 5.25
N ILE A 329 -27.62 0.73 4.79
CA ILE A 329 -26.50 1.19 5.62
C ILE A 329 -27.01 2.05 6.79
N TYR A 330 -27.97 2.94 6.52
CA TYR A 330 -28.60 3.78 7.53
C TYR A 330 -29.30 2.96 8.61
N SER A 331 -30.16 2.02 8.24
CA SER A 331 -30.93 1.22 9.21
C SER A 331 -30.04 0.31 10.05
N GLU A 332 -28.99 -0.30 9.46
CA GLU A 332 -28.00 -1.06 10.22
C GLU A 332 -27.21 -0.16 11.18
N ALA A 333 -26.69 0.97 10.71
CA ALA A 333 -25.92 1.90 11.55
C ALA A 333 -26.78 2.48 12.68
N LEU A 334 -28.03 2.84 12.41
CA LEU A 334 -28.99 3.32 13.39
C LEU A 334 -29.24 2.28 14.50
N ARG A 335 -29.40 1.00 14.13
CA ARG A 335 -29.56 -0.10 15.11
C ARG A 335 -28.33 -0.22 16.03
N LEU A 336 -27.14 -0.14 15.46
CA LEU A 336 -25.89 -0.19 16.25
C LEU A 336 -25.77 1.01 17.19
N ILE A 337 -26.04 2.23 16.70
CA ILE A 337 -26.00 3.45 17.52
C ILE A 337 -27.00 3.35 18.67
N THR A 338 -28.27 3.04 18.38
CA THR A 338 -29.32 2.93 19.40
C THR A 338 -28.99 1.85 20.43
N ALA A 339 -28.50 0.68 19.99
CA ALA A 339 -28.11 -0.38 20.91
C ALA A 339 -27.00 0.06 21.88
N VAL A 340 -26.03 0.86 21.42
CA VAL A 340 -24.97 1.43 22.28
C VAL A 340 -25.55 2.43 23.28
N LEU A 341 -26.47 3.29 22.84
CA LEU A 341 -27.14 4.26 23.70
C LEU A 341 -28.02 3.60 24.77
N GLU A 342 -28.59 2.43 24.48
CA GLU A 342 -29.36 1.62 25.44
C GLU A 342 -28.48 0.79 26.38
N HIS A 343 -27.23 0.51 26.02
CA HIS A 343 -26.32 -0.37 26.76
C HIS A 343 -25.58 0.31 27.94
N GLY A 344 -25.63 1.63 28.06
CA GLY A 344 -24.91 2.38 29.10
C GLY A 344 -25.66 3.61 29.58
N SER A 345 -25.19 4.19 30.70
CA SER A 345 -25.72 5.44 31.25
C SER A 345 -25.29 6.68 30.45
N ASP A 346 -24.23 6.53 29.66
CA ASP A 346 -23.63 7.54 28.80
C ASP A 346 -22.94 6.84 27.60
N ILE A 347 -22.45 7.63 26.64
CA ILE A 347 -21.85 7.08 25.41
C ILE A 347 -20.58 6.29 25.72
N GLY A 348 -19.74 6.75 26.65
CA GLY A 348 -18.50 6.08 27.00
C GLY A 348 -18.76 4.72 27.66
N SER A 349 -19.64 4.68 28.66
CA SER A 349 -20.06 3.41 29.28
C SER A 349 -20.79 2.50 28.30
N GLY A 350 -21.63 3.05 27.42
CA GLY A 350 -22.32 2.32 26.35
C GLY A 350 -21.35 1.66 25.37
N LEU A 351 -20.33 2.39 24.89
CA LEU A 351 -19.30 1.84 24.01
C LEU A 351 -18.56 0.67 24.68
N ARG A 352 -18.16 0.81 25.94
CA ARG A 352 -17.50 -0.26 26.70
C ARG A 352 -18.38 -1.49 26.84
N ALA A 353 -19.64 -1.28 27.24
CA ALA A 353 -20.60 -2.36 27.44
C ALA A 353 -20.91 -3.09 26.12
N ALA A 354 -21.08 -2.35 25.01
CA ALA A 354 -21.39 -2.92 23.72
C ALA A 354 -20.24 -3.78 23.14
N PHE A 355 -18.99 -3.37 23.30
CA PHE A 355 -17.85 -4.22 22.92
C PHE A 355 -17.73 -5.45 23.84
N ALA A 356 -17.92 -5.27 25.15
CA ALA A 356 -17.86 -6.37 26.12
C ALA A 356 -18.95 -7.43 25.89
N SER A 357 -20.15 -7.04 25.41
CA SER A 357 -21.26 -7.94 25.10
C SER A 357 -21.26 -8.45 23.65
N GLY A 358 -20.43 -7.89 22.76
CA GLY A 358 -20.39 -8.21 21.33
C GLY A 358 -21.48 -7.53 20.49
N VAL A 359 -22.20 -6.55 21.05
CA VAL A 359 -23.15 -5.68 20.32
C VAL A 359 -22.43 -4.78 19.31
N LEU A 360 -21.17 -4.43 19.59
CA LEU A 360 -20.21 -3.96 18.59
C LEU A 360 -19.08 -4.98 18.47
N ASP A 361 -18.78 -5.38 17.24
CA ASP A 361 -17.70 -6.34 16.96
C ASP A 361 -17.06 -6.03 15.60
N VAL A 362 -15.79 -5.63 15.64
CA VAL A 362 -15.03 -5.18 14.47
C VAL A 362 -14.38 -6.39 13.80
N PRO A 363 -14.71 -6.70 12.53
CA PRO A 363 -14.14 -7.83 11.82
C PRO A 363 -12.61 -7.82 11.82
N PHE A 364 -12.00 -8.98 12.09
CA PHE A 364 -10.55 -9.19 12.07
C PHE A 364 -9.75 -8.36 13.10
N CYS A 365 -10.41 -7.70 14.05
CA CYS A 365 -9.74 -7.02 15.13
C CYS A 365 -9.13 -8.04 16.11
N LEU A 366 -7.86 -7.82 16.46
CA LEU A 366 -7.10 -8.69 17.37
C LEU A 366 -7.10 -8.17 18.83
N HIS A 367 -7.75 -7.04 19.08
CA HIS A 367 -7.82 -6.47 20.42
C HIS A 367 -8.62 -7.37 21.35
N ARG A 368 -8.16 -7.55 22.59
CA ARG A 368 -8.77 -8.49 23.55
C ARG A 368 -10.21 -8.14 23.94
N ASP A 369 -10.56 -6.85 23.86
CA ASP A 369 -11.90 -6.36 24.19
C ASP A 369 -12.87 -6.45 22.99
N ASN A 370 -12.40 -6.91 21.84
CA ASN A 370 -13.24 -7.16 20.67
C ASN A 370 -13.63 -8.65 20.65
N ALA A 371 -14.93 -8.96 20.60
CA ALA A 371 -15.43 -10.34 20.66
C ALA A 371 -14.89 -11.24 19.52
N GLY A 372 -14.68 -10.68 18.33
CA GLY A 372 -14.04 -11.38 17.22
C GLY A 372 -14.91 -12.45 16.56
N ALA A 373 -16.23 -12.37 16.71
CA ALA A 373 -17.24 -13.24 16.12
C ALA A 373 -17.77 -12.72 14.76
N ALA A 374 -17.73 -11.41 14.54
CA ALA A 374 -18.15 -10.78 13.29
C ALA A 374 -17.13 -10.99 12.16
N ARG A 375 -17.63 -11.17 10.93
CA ARG A 375 -16.82 -11.32 9.71
C ARG A 375 -17.47 -10.55 8.57
N GLY A 376 -16.67 -9.76 7.86
CA GLY A 376 -17.05 -9.17 6.57
C GLY A 376 -16.62 -10.05 5.40
N ALA A 377 -17.35 -9.96 4.28
CA ALA A 377 -17.02 -10.55 2.99
C ALA A 377 -17.17 -9.51 1.86
N ILE A 378 -16.51 -9.76 0.72
CA ILE A 378 -16.76 -9.03 -0.53
C ILE A 378 -17.74 -9.89 -1.33
N GLY A 379 -18.89 -9.31 -1.70
CA GLY A 379 -19.88 -9.91 -2.59
C GLY A 379 -19.43 -9.90 -4.04
N ASP A 380 -20.19 -10.58 -4.90
CA ASP A 380 -19.82 -10.76 -6.31
C ASP A 380 -19.80 -9.43 -7.10
N ASP A 381 -20.55 -8.44 -6.64
CA ASP A 381 -20.61 -7.07 -7.16
C ASP A 381 -19.56 -6.13 -6.53
N GLY A 382 -18.64 -6.68 -5.73
CA GLY A 382 -17.60 -5.93 -5.04
C GLY A 382 -18.05 -5.21 -3.77
N ARG A 383 -19.32 -5.30 -3.35
CA ARG A 383 -19.81 -4.67 -2.12
C ARG A 383 -19.35 -5.44 -0.88
N LEU A 384 -19.07 -4.71 0.21
CA LEU A 384 -18.83 -5.34 1.50
C LEU A 384 -20.16 -5.75 2.15
N VAL A 385 -20.23 -6.99 2.59
CA VAL A 385 -21.41 -7.60 3.23
C VAL A 385 -21.00 -8.34 4.49
N TRP A 386 -21.96 -8.60 5.38
CA TRP A 386 -21.74 -9.44 6.54
C TRP A 386 -21.67 -10.93 6.13
N ALA A 387 -20.60 -11.62 6.54
CA ALA A 387 -20.52 -13.08 6.51
C ALA A 387 -20.95 -13.70 7.86
N SER A 388 -20.71 -12.97 8.95
CA SER A 388 -21.19 -13.26 10.30
C SER A 388 -21.36 -11.93 11.03
N THR A 389 -22.47 -11.75 11.73
CA THR A 389 -22.73 -10.56 12.55
C THR A 389 -22.37 -10.79 14.02
N GLY A 390 -21.99 -12.00 14.42
CA GLY A 390 -21.75 -12.31 15.84
C GLY A 390 -22.99 -12.03 16.70
N ALA A 391 -22.82 -11.28 17.79
CA ALA A 391 -23.90 -10.84 18.65
C ALA A 391 -24.45 -9.44 18.29
N MET A 392 -23.97 -8.82 17.20
CA MET A 392 -24.45 -7.52 16.78
C MET A 392 -25.94 -7.58 16.42
N PRO A 393 -26.74 -6.54 16.75
CA PRO A 393 -28.19 -6.50 16.53
C PRO A 393 -28.59 -6.24 15.06
N LEU A 394 -27.93 -6.95 14.14
CA LEU A 394 -28.11 -6.86 12.70
C LEU A 394 -28.81 -8.12 12.17
N PRO A 395 -29.56 -8.03 11.06
CA PRO A 395 -30.14 -9.20 10.43
C PRO A 395 -29.07 -10.26 10.14
N ALA A 396 -29.42 -11.53 10.35
CA ALA A 396 -28.54 -12.62 9.95
C ALA A 396 -28.30 -12.54 8.43
N PRO A 397 -27.05 -12.74 7.96
CA PRO A 397 -26.75 -12.65 6.55
C PRO A 397 -27.55 -13.69 5.75
N GLY A 398 -28.15 -13.27 4.64
CA GLY A 398 -28.91 -14.16 3.76
C GLY A 398 -27.99 -15.19 3.10
N GLY A 399 -28.35 -16.48 3.18
CA GLY A 399 -27.63 -17.58 2.54
C GLY A 399 -26.50 -18.15 3.39
N ALA A 400 -26.83 -19.12 4.26
CA ALA A 400 -25.85 -19.89 5.03
C ALA A 400 -24.95 -20.70 4.08
N GLY A 401 -23.76 -20.17 3.76
CA GLY A 401 -22.71 -20.89 3.01
C GLY A 401 -21.99 -20.09 1.91
N HIS A 402 -22.61 -19.06 1.33
CA HIS A 402 -22.01 -18.36 0.17
C HIS A 402 -20.82 -17.44 0.53
N HIS A 403 -20.72 -17.00 1.79
CA HIS A 403 -19.72 -16.02 2.23
C HIS A 403 -18.72 -16.53 3.27
N ALA A 404 -18.55 -17.86 3.43
CA ALA A 404 -17.52 -18.39 4.31
C ALA A 404 -16.12 -17.86 3.92
N VAL A 405 -15.41 -17.26 4.89
CA VAL A 405 -14.10 -16.63 4.70
C VAL A 405 -13.00 -17.61 5.11
N THR A 406 -12.47 -18.35 4.13
CA THR A 406 -11.25 -19.15 4.30
C THR A 406 -10.01 -18.25 4.25
N SER A 407 -8.84 -18.75 4.68
CA SER A 407 -7.58 -17.99 4.57
C SER A 407 -7.23 -17.58 3.13
N SER A 408 -7.51 -18.44 2.15
CA SER A 408 -7.30 -18.11 0.72
C SER A 408 -8.26 -17.02 0.25
N ARG A 409 -9.54 -17.09 0.63
CA ARG A 409 -10.52 -16.05 0.31
C ARG A 409 -10.16 -14.72 0.98
N LEU A 410 -9.73 -14.75 2.24
CA LEU A 410 -9.26 -13.57 2.97
C LEU A 410 -8.11 -12.88 2.23
N LEU A 411 -7.08 -13.62 1.81
CA LEU A 411 -5.96 -13.05 1.05
C LEU A 411 -6.39 -12.43 -0.27
N SER A 412 -7.31 -13.06 -1.01
CA SER A 412 -7.89 -12.49 -2.23
C SER A 412 -8.69 -11.22 -1.97
N MET A 413 -9.47 -11.19 -0.88
CA MET A 413 -10.25 -10.02 -0.50
C MET A 413 -9.37 -8.84 -0.10
N LEU A 414 -8.29 -9.08 0.65
CA LEU A 414 -7.33 -8.05 1.05
C LEU A 414 -6.68 -7.38 -0.17
N ARG A 415 -6.49 -8.11 -1.27
CA ARG A 415 -5.91 -7.60 -2.52
C ARG A 415 -6.93 -7.07 -3.53
N TYR A 416 -8.24 -7.21 -3.26
CA TYR A 416 -9.29 -6.95 -4.24
C TYR A 416 -9.18 -5.56 -4.85
N THR A 417 -9.11 -4.51 -4.02
CA THR A 417 -9.00 -3.12 -4.48
C THR A 417 -7.69 -2.89 -5.23
N ALA A 418 -6.54 -3.34 -4.69
CA ALA A 418 -5.24 -3.20 -5.35
C ALA A 418 -5.24 -3.82 -6.75
N ASP A 419 -5.61 -5.10 -6.85
CA ASP A 419 -5.55 -5.84 -8.10
C ASP A 419 -6.60 -5.30 -9.12
N ALA A 420 -7.76 -4.81 -8.66
CA ALA A 420 -8.76 -4.20 -9.54
C ALA A 420 -8.26 -2.90 -10.19
N HIS A 421 -7.58 -2.04 -9.42
CA HIS A 421 -7.04 -0.79 -9.94
C HIS A 421 -5.81 -1.03 -10.82
N ASP A 422 -4.94 -1.98 -10.46
CA ASP A 422 -3.80 -2.38 -11.31
C ASP A 422 -4.28 -2.96 -12.65
N ARG A 423 -5.32 -3.81 -12.65
CA ARG A 423 -5.93 -4.31 -13.90
C ARG A 423 -6.57 -3.20 -14.72
N SER A 424 -7.30 -2.28 -14.09
CA SER A 424 -7.93 -1.15 -14.79
C SER A 424 -6.87 -0.23 -15.42
N ALA A 425 -5.77 0.02 -14.71
CA ALA A 425 -4.65 0.79 -15.22
C ALA A 425 -3.99 0.13 -16.44
N ALA A 426 -3.93 -1.21 -16.48
CA ALA A 426 -3.40 -1.94 -17.63
C ALA A 426 -4.29 -1.81 -18.88
N LEU A 427 -5.59 -1.57 -18.72
CA LEU A 427 -6.56 -1.39 -19.82
C LEU A 427 -6.63 0.06 -20.34
N LEU A 428 -6.11 1.04 -19.59
CA LEU A 428 -6.12 2.43 -20.03
C LEU A 428 -5.26 2.59 -21.30
N PRO A 429 -5.76 3.29 -22.34
CA PRO A 429 -4.95 3.62 -23.50
C PRO A 429 -3.77 4.46 -23.03
N ARG A 430 -2.56 3.90 -23.07
CA ARG A 430 -1.37 4.70 -22.77
C ARG A 430 -1.28 5.80 -23.82
N PRO A 431 -1.04 7.07 -23.43
CA PRO A 431 -0.73 8.09 -24.41
C PRO A 431 0.40 7.54 -25.29
N ARG A 432 0.14 7.48 -26.60
CA ARG A 432 1.14 7.10 -27.60
C ARG A 432 2.26 8.12 -27.51
N SER A 433 3.22 7.87 -26.62
CA SER A 433 4.52 8.50 -26.72
C SER A 433 5.06 8.11 -28.08
N GLN A 434 5.45 9.10 -28.88
CA GLN A 434 6.21 8.90 -30.12
C GLN A 434 7.54 8.22 -29.74
N VAL A 435 7.52 6.91 -29.55
CA VAL A 435 8.72 6.13 -29.29
C VAL A 435 9.02 5.39 -30.59
N THR A 436 9.89 5.99 -31.37
CA THR A 436 10.51 5.39 -32.56
C THR A 436 11.59 4.37 -32.20
N ALA A 437 11.99 4.29 -30.92
CA ALA A 437 13.03 3.38 -30.42
C ALA A 437 12.45 2.01 -30.01
N ALA A 438 13.22 0.94 -30.23
CA ALA A 438 12.86 -0.41 -29.79
C ALA A 438 12.81 -0.50 -28.26
N HIS A 439 11.86 -1.26 -27.74
CA HIS A 439 11.81 -1.62 -26.33
C HIS A 439 12.86 -2.67 -26.01
N ARG A 440 13.81 -2.35 -25.14
CA ARG A 440 14.95 -3.22 -24.90
C ARG A 440 14.86 -3.92 -23.55
N ILE A 441 15.02 -5.24 -23.58
CA ILE A 441 14.97 -6.13 -22.42
C ILE A 441 16.32 -6.83 -22.30
N ALA A 442 17.07 -6.59 -21.23
CA ALA A 442 18.30 -7.32 -20.93
C ALA A 442 18.00 -8.52 -20.02
N VAL A 443 18.49 -9.70 -20.39
CA VAL A 443 18.42 -10.92 -19.57
C VAL A 443 19.83 -11.32 -19.19
N VAL A 444 20.18 -11.19 -17.91
CA VAL A 444 21.51 -11.51 -17.37
C VAL A 444 21.52 -12.91 -16.79
N GLY A 445 22.26 -13.81 -17.43
CA GLY A 445 22.28 -15.25 -17.17
C GLY A 445 21.42 -16.00 -18.19
N SER A 446 22.05 -16.91 -18.92
CA SER A 446 21.44 -17.70 -20.01
C SER A 446 21.33 -19.19 -19.68
N GLY A 447 21.34 -19.54 -18.39
CA GLY A 447 20.95 -20.88 -17.95
C GLY A 447 19.45 -21.14 -18.13
N PRO A 448 18.94 -22.30 -17.69
CA PRO A 448 17.55 -22.72 -17.92
C PRO A 448 16.49 -21.67 -17.54
N ARG A 449 16.69 -20.93 -16.44
CA ARG A 449 15.75 -19.88 -16.01
C ARG A 449 15.74 -18.67 -16.95
N GLY A 450 16.90 -18.20 -17.39
CA GLY A 450 17.00 -17.09 -18.34
C GLY A 450 16.42 -17.47 -19.69
N LEU A 451 16.73 -18.67 -20.17
CA LEU A 451 16.19 -19.23 -21.41
C LEU A 451 14.67 -19.42 -21.37
N ALA A 452 14.12 -19.90 -20.25
CA ALA A 452 12.67 -20.00 -20.08
C ALA A 452 11.98 -18.62 -20.16
N VAL A 453 12.59 -17.56 -19.61
CA VAL A 453 12.06 -16.19 -19.74
C VAL A 453 12.08 -15.74 -21.20
N VAL A 454 13.20 -15.91 -21.90
CA VAL A 454 13.32 -15.54 -23.31
C VAL A 454 12.28 -16.29 -24.15
N GLU A 455 12.11 -17.60 -23.94
CA GLU A 455 11.14 -18.39 -24.68
C GLU A 455 9.69 -17.97 -24.40
N ARG A 456 9.33 -17.69 -23.14
CA ARG A 456 8.00 -17.17 -22.81
C ARG A 456 7.74 -15.81 -23.44
N LEU A 457 8.74 -14.94 -23.48
CA LEU A 457 8.63 -13.64 -24.15
C LEU A 457 8.39 -13.83 -25.65
N VAL A 458 9.19 -14.66 -26.32
CA VAL A 458 9.04 -14.89 -27.75
C VAL A 458 7.72 -15.58 -28.08
N ALA A 459 7.28 -16.57 -27.29
CA ALA A 459 5.98 -17.21 -27.49
C ALA A 459 4.83 -16.19 -27.43
N ARG A 460 4.86 -15.26 -26.47
CA ARG A 460 3.86 -14.18 -26.35
C ARG A 460 3.92 -13.18 -27.50
N LEU A 461 5.12 -12.81 -27.94
CA LEU A 461 5.30 -11.92 -29.09
C LEU A 461 4.83 -12.54 -30.41
N ARG A 462 4.82 -13.87 -30.51
CA ARG A 462 4.25 -14.60 -31.65
C ARG A 462 2.73 -14.61 -31.63
N ASP A 463 2.12 -14.76 -30.45
CA ASP A 463 0.67 -14.77 -30.28
C ASP A 463 0.08 -13.35 -30.44
N GLU A 464 0.82 -12.33 -30.02
CA GLU A 464 0.40 -10.93 -30.06
C GLU A 464 1.52 -10.03 -30.59
N ALA A 465 1.32 -9.46 -31.77
CA ALA A 465 2.33 -8.61 -32.41
C ALA A 465 2.56 -7.33 -31.59
N PRO A 466 3.82 -6.98 -31.26
CA PRO A 466 4.07 -5.83 -30.42
C PRO A 466 3.84 -4.51 -31.17
N ASP A 467 3.26 -3.53 -30.48
CA ASP A 467 3.01 -2.17 -31.00
C ASP A 467 4.30 -1.39 -31.33
N ARG A 468 5.42 -1.80 -30.74
CA ARG A 468 6.77 -1.25 -30.99
C ARG A 468 7.78 -2.37 -31.21
N ALA A 469 8.92 -2.05 -31.83
CA ALA A 469 10.00 -3.03 -31.95
C ALA A 469 10.48 -3.47 -30.56
N VAL A 470 10.91 -4.73 -30.42
CA VAL A 470 11.44 -5.32 -29.19
C VAL A 470 12.84 -5.85 -29.44
N GLU A 471 13.80 -5.48 -28.59
CA GLU A 471 15.16 -6.01 -28.61
C GLU A 471 15.42 -6.75 -27.30
N ILE A 472 15.69 -8.04 -27.38
CA ILE A 472 16.08 -8.86 -26.24
C ILE A 472 17.60 -9.01 -26.29
N VAL A 473 18.30 -8.65 -25.21
CA VAL A 473 19.74 -8.86 -25.08
C VAL A 473 19.97 -9.97 -24.06
N LEU A 474 20.38 -11.15 -24.52
CA LEU A 474 20.69 -12.29 -23.68
C LEU A 474 22.19 -12.30 -23.36
N ILE A 475 22.52 -12.16 -22.08
CA ILE A 475 23.88 -11.93 -21.60
C ILE A 475 24.32 -13.12 -20.74
N ASP A 476 25.50 -13.68 -20.99
CA ASP A 476 26.11 -14.69 -20.14
C ASP A 476 27.63 -14.55 -20.15
N LYS A 477 28.29 -14.80 -19.02
CA LYS A 477 29.75 -14.65 -18.92
C LYS A 477 30.52 -15.88 -19.38
N ASP A 478 29.89 -17.05 -19.39
CA ASP A 478 30.55 -18.33 -19.63
C ASP A 478 30.21 -18.86 -21.03
N GLU A 479 28.93 -19.14 -21.30
CA GLU A 479 28.45 -19.62 -22.61
C GLU A 479 26.99 -19.21 -22.80
N VAL A 480 26.70 -18.34 -23.77
CA VAL A 480 25.31 -17.93 -24.02
C VAL A 480 24.49 -19.14 -24.51
N GLY A 481 23.38 -19.41 -23.83
CA GLY A 481 22.49 -20.52 -24.12
C GLY A 481 22.80 -21.82 -23.38
N ALA A 482 23.86 -21.86 -22.57
CA ALA A 482 24.16 -23.02 -21.71
C ALA A 482 24.55 -22.61 -20.29
N GLY A 483 25.14 -21.41 -20.15
CA GLY A 483 25.70 -20.88 -18.91
C GLY A 483 26.81 -21.76 -18.34
N ARG A 484 27.27 -21.39 -17.14
CA ARG A 484 28.37 -22.08 -16.43
C ARG A 484 28.14 -23.58 -16.19
N ILE A 485 26.92 -23.96 -15.82
CA ILE A 485 26.63 -25.32 -15.30
C ILE A 485 26.49 -26.35 -16.41
N TRP A 486 26.04 -25.93 -17.59
CA TRP A 486 25.72 -26.82 -18.71
C TRP A 486 26.59 -26.56 -19.93
N ARG A 487 27.77 -25.95 -19.75
CA ARG A 487 28.73 -25.71 -20.83
C ARG A 487 28.94 -26.95 -21.70
N THR A 488 29.01 -26.72 -22.99
CA THR A 488 29.02 -27.79 -23.99
C THR A 488 30.40 -28.44 -24.16
N ASP A 489 31.43 -27.84 -23.56
CA ASP A 489 32.81 -28.33 -23.51
C ASP A 489 33.14 -29.21 -22.29
N GLN A 490 32.14 -29.55 -21.46
CA GLN A 490 32.34 -30.35 -20.25
C GLN A 490 32.64 -31.82 -20.53
N ASN A 491 33.36 -32.46 -19.61
CA ASN A 491 33.65 -33.90 -19.68
C ASN A 491 32.33 -34.71 -19.69
N PRO A 492 32.13 -35.63 -20.66
CA PRO A 492 30.89 -36.39 -20.79
C PRO A 492 30.58 -37.33 -19.61
N VAL A 493 31.52 -37.57 -18.70
CA VAL A 493 31.27 -38.34 -17.47
C VAL A 493 30.47 -37.57 -16.41
N PHE A 494 30.30 -36.25 -16.57
CA PHE A 494 29.43 -35.49 -15.70
C PHE A 494 27.99 -35.63 -16.17
N PHE A 495 27.18 -36.35 -15.40
CA PHE A 495 25.76 -36.53 -15.68
C PHE A 495 24.90 -35.49 -14.96
N MET A 496 23.72 -35.23 -15.52
CA MET A 496 22.65 -34.58 -14.80
C MET A 496 21.97 -35.56 -13.83
N ASN A 497 21.20 -35.03 -12.87
CA ASN A 497 20.52 -35.82 -11.83
C ASN A 497 19.01 -35.97 -12.09
N THR A 498 18.55 -35.75 -13.32
CA THR A 498 17.16 -35.92 -13.75
C THR A 498 17.12 -36.78 -15.01
N ALA A 499 16.16 -37.70 -15.09
CA ALA A 499 16.00 -38.55 -16.27
C ALA A 499 15.66 -37.70 -17.49
N CYS A 500 16.30 -37.99 -18.64
CA CYS A 500 16.17 -37.16 -19.84
C CYS A 500 14.73 -37.08 -20.39
N GLY A 501 13.91 -38.12 -20.19
CA GLY A 501 12.50 -38.13 -20.56
C GLY A 501 11.62 -37.16 -19.77
N GLU A 502 12.06 -36.72 -18.59
CA GLU A 502 11.32 -35.81 -17.69
C GLU A 502 11.73 -34.34 -17.87
N VAL A 503 12.68 -34.04 -18.75
CA VAL A 503 13.25 -32.71 -18.92
C VAL A 503 12.75 -32.09 -20.23
N THR A 504 12.13 -30.92 -20.16
CA THR A 504 11.82 -30.09 -21.34
C THR A 504 12.06 -28.62 -21.02
N MET A 505 12.52 -27.86 -22.03
CA MET A 505 12.59 -26.40 -21.99
C MET A 505 11.41 -25.72 -22.69
N PHE A 506 10.74 -26.42 -23.61
CA PHE A 506 9.56 -25.91 -24.29
C PHE A 506 8.35 -25.98 -23.38
N SER A 507 7.53 -24.94 -23.38
CA SER A 507 6.35 -24.90 -22.53
C SER A 507 5.19 -25.77 -22.97
N GLY A 508 5.20 -26.16 -24.23
CA GLY A 508 4.17 -26.95 -24.87
C GLY A 508 4.83 -28.14 -25.59
N PRO A 509 4.06 -29.21 -25.80
CA PRO A 509 4.58 -30.40 -26.47
C PRO A 509 4.99 -30.08 -27.92
N ALA A 510 5.82 -30.95 -28.50
CA ALA A 510 6.08 -30.93 -29.94
C ALA A 510 4.78 -31.16 -30.73
N ASP A 511 4.66 -30.51 -31.88
CA ASP A 511 3.60 -30.71 -32.86
C ASP A 511 4.21 -31.04 -34.24
N ASP A 512 3.39 -31.10 -35.30
CA ASP A 512 3.84 -31.43 -36.65
C ASP A 512 4.73 -30.34 -37.29
N GLY A 513 4.93 -29.21 -36.61
CA GLY A 513 5.76 -28.10 -37.06
C GLY A 513 7.21 -28.17 -36.56
N PRO A 514 8.08 -27.27 -37.05
CA PRO A 514 9.42 -27.11 -36.48
C PRO A 514 9.32 -26.64 -35.02
N ALA A 515 10.31 -27.05 -34.22
CA ALA A 515 10.46 -26.58 -32.85
C ALA A 515 10.56 -25.06 -32.81
N ARG A 516 9.84 -24.43 -31.88
CA ARG A 516 9.70 -22.97 -31.77
C ARG A 516 9.32 -22.57 -30.36
N ALA A 517 9.38 -21.29 -30.04
CA ALA A 517 8.82 -20.80 -28.78
C ALA A 517 7.33 -21.20 -28.65
N GLY A 518 7.00 -21.91 -27.57
CA GLY A 518 5.68 -22.47 -27.29
C GLY A 518 5.52 -23.98 -27.55
N ALA A 519 6.34 -24.59 -28.42
CA ALA A 519 6.15 -25.99 -28.84
C ALA A 519 7.48 -26.63 -29.29
N GLY A 520 7.85 -27.77 -28.68
CA GLY A 520 9.05 -28.50 -29.08
C GLY A 520 9.32 -29.75 -28.24
N PRO A 521 10.34 -30.54 -28.61
CA PRO A 521 10.61 -31.83 -27.99
C PRO A 521 11.20 -31.70 -26.59
N SER A 522 10.91 -32.68 -25.73
CA SER A 522 11.69 -32.90 -24.49
C SER A 522 13.14 -33.29 -24.81
N LEU A 523 14.04 -33.22 -23.83
CA LEU A 523 15.44 -33.64 -23.98
C LEU A 523 15.53 -35.09 -24.47
N GLY A 524 14.78 -36.00 -23.85
CA GLY A 524 14.76 -37.41 -24.25
C GLY A 524 14.24 -37.62 -25.67
N GLN A 525 13.18 -36.90 -26.08
CA GLN A 525 12.67 -36.95 -27.45
C GLN A 525 13.69 -36.42 -28.46
N TRP A 526 14.35 -35.30 -28.13
CA TRP A 526 15.37 -34.69 -28.96
C TRP A 526 16.61 -35.58 -29.11
N TRP A 527 17.06 -36.21 -28.01
CA TRP A 527 18.21 -37.12 -28.03
C TRP A 527 17.92 -38.39 -28.83
N ALA A 528 16.73 -38.97 -28.65
CA ALA A 528 16.30 -40.13 -29.43
C ALA A 528 16.25 -39.84 -30.94
N ALA A 529 15.79 -38.65 -31.33
CA ALA A 529 15.67 -38.23 -32.72
C ALA A 529 17.02 -37.96 -33.40
N ALA A 530 18.10 -37.78 -32.65
CA ALA A 530 19.45 -37.60 -33.19
C ALA A 530 20.10 -38.90 -33.66
N GLU A 531 19.42 -40.06 -33.50
CA GLU A 531 19.95 -41.41 -33.78
C GLU A 531 21.29 -41.68 -33.09
N ASP A 532 21.51 -41.07 -31.93
CA ASP A 532 22.74 -41.23 -31.14
C ASP A 532 22.84 -42.67 -30.60
N PRO A 533 23.87 -43.46 -30.99
CA PRO A 533 24.07 -44.82 -30.48
C PRO A 533 24.23 -44.89 -28.96
N CYS A 534 24.54 -43.77 -28.31
CA CYS A 534 24.68 -43.66 -26.86
C CYS A 534 23.38 -43.37 -26.11
N TYR A 535 22.23 -43.25 -26.78
CA TYR A 535 20.92 -43.06 -26.13
C TYR A 535 20.40 -44.37 -25.51
N PRO A 536 20.37 -44.54 -24.17
CA PRO A 536 19.98 -45.80 -23.53
C PRO A 536 18.47 -45.92 -23.29
N GLY A 537 17.68 -44.91 -23.65
CA GLY A 537 16.25 -44.80 -23.39
C GLY A 537 15.86 -43.64 -22.47
N PRO A 538 14.55 -43.39 -22.29
CA PRO A 538 14.03 -42.15 -21.69
C PRO A 538 14.32 -41.99 -20.19
N ASN A 539 14.60 -43.10 -19.49
CA ASN A 539 14.94 -43.10 -18.06
C ASN A 539 16.45 -42.87 -17.82
N ALA A 540 17.26 -42.71 -18.88
CA ALA A 540 18.67 -42.45 -18.75
C ALA A 540 18.95 -41.03 -18.28
N TYR A 541 20.05 -40.86 -17.55
CA TYR A 541 20.59 -39.55 -17.23
C TYR A 541 21.49 -39.10 -18.39
N ALA A 542 21.27 -37.88 -18.89
CA ALA A 542 22.10 -37.33 -19.95
C ALA A 542 23.42 -36.75 -19.38
N PRO A 543 24.54 -36.84 -20.12
CA PRO A 543 25.71 -36.01 -19.86
C PRO A 543 25.33 -34.53 -19.83
N ARG A 544 25.94 -33.75 -18.93
CA ARG A 544 25.68 -32.30 -18.81
C ARG A 544 25.98 -31.55 -20.10
N ALA A 545 27.04 -31.94 -20.81
CA ALA A 545 27.39 -31.37 -22.11
C ALA A 545 26.30 -31.62 -23.17
N LEU A 546 25.64 -32.79 -23.12
CA LEU A 546 24.52 -33.12 -24.00
C LEU A 546 23.29 -32.25 -23.68
N TYR A 547 22.97 -32.04 -22.41
CA TYR A 547 21.91 -31.10 -22.04
C TYR A 547 22.26 -29.67 -22.46
N GLY A 548 23.52 -29.25 -22.35
CA GLY A 548 24.01 -28.00 -22.93
C GLY A 548 23.75 -27.88 -24.43
N ALA A 549 23.98 -28.95 -25.19
CA ALA A 549 23.67 -29.00 -26.62
C ALA A 549 22.15 -28.85 -26.89
N TYR A 550 21.31 -29.49 -26.08
CA TYR A 550 19.86 -29.31 -26.13
C TYR A 550 19.43 -27.85 -25.81
N LEU A 551 20.07 -27.19 -24.84
CA LEU A 551 19.80 -25.78 -24.54
C LEU A 551 20.18 -24.84 -25.69
N ARG A 552 21.27 -25.13 -26.42
CA ARG A 552 21.63 -24.39 -27.64
C ARG A 552 20.65 -24.62 -28.78
N PHE A 553 20.22 -25.87 -28.99
CA PHE A 553 19.15 -26.18 -29.94
C PHE A 553 17.86 -25.43 -29.59
N PHE A 554 17.47 -25.43 -28.31
CA PHE A 554 16.31 -24.70 -27.81
C PHE A 554 16.42 -23.19 -28.07
N LEU A 555 17.56 -22.58 -27.74
CA LEU A 555 17.79 -21.16 -27.97
C LEU A 555 17.70 -20.81 -29.47
N GLN A 556 18.27 -21.65 -30.34
CA GLN A 556 18.18 -21.47 -31.78
C GLN A 556 16.74 -21.54 -32.28
N ALA A 557 15.97 -22.55 -31.85
CA ALA A 557 14.55 -22.67 -32.18
C ALA A 557 13.71 -21.47 -31.71
N VAL A 558 14.04 -20.91 -30.54
CA VAL A 558 13.40 -19.69 -30.03
C VAL A 558 13.76 -18.49 -30.91
N GLN A 559 15.04 -18.32 -31.25
CA GLN A 559 15.53 -17.24 -32.10
C GLN A 559 14.92 -17.28 -33.51
N ASP A 560 14.83 -18.46 -34.12
CA ASP A 560 14.25 -18.65 -35.45
C ASP A 560 12.74 -18.40 -35.49
N SER A 561 12.09 -18.43 -34.31
CA SER A 561 10.65 -18.18 -34.17
C SER A 561 10.28 -16.72 -33.88
N LEU A 562 11.25 -15.80 -33.84
CA LEU A 562 11.01 -14.38 -33.56
C LEU A 562 10.11 -13.74 -34.64
N PRO A 563 9.08 -12.96 -34.26
CA PRO A 563 8.31 -12.17 -35.21
C PRO A 563 9.12 -11.00 -35.76
N ALA A 564 8.70 -10.43 -36.91
CA ALA A 564 9.45 -9.41 -37.65
C ALA A 564 9.82 -8.14 -36.86
N ARG A 565 9.10 -7.82 -35.77
CA ARG A 565 9.37 -6.66 -34.90
C ARG A 565 10.14 -7.01 -33.64
N ALA A 566 10.69 -8.23 -33.53
CA ALA A 566 11.48 -8.67 -32.38
C ALA A 566 12.87 -9.13 -32.82
N THR A 567 13.88 -8.82 -32.02
CA THR A 567 15.27 -9.27 -32.23
C THR A 567 15.82 -9.85 -30.95
N LEU A 568 16.73 -10.82 -31.07
CA LEU A 568 17.49 -11.39 -29.97
C LEU A 568 18.98 -11.21 -30.25
N ARG A 569 19.63 -10.40 -29.43
CA ARG A 569 21.07 -10.18 -29.43
C ARG A 569 21.70 -11.01 -28.32
N GLN A 570 22.64 -11.86 -28.68
CA GLN A 570 23.44 -12.62 -27.72
C GLN A 570 24.72 -11.83 -27.39
N HIS A 571 25.10 -11.77 -26.11
CA HIS A 571 26.31 -11.08 -25.67
C HIS A 571 27.05 -11.92 -24.61
N THR A 572 28.27 -12.35 -24.93
CA THR A 572 29.12 -13.07 -23.98
C THR A 572 29.92 -12.07 -23.17
N GLY A 573 29.50 -11.80 -21.92
CA GLY A 573 30.12 -10.80 -21.06
C GLY A 573 29.65 -10.89 -19.60
N HIS A 574 30.52 -10.48 -18.66
CA HIS A 574 30.19 -10.46 -17.24
C HIS A 574 29.64 -9.09 -16.83
N VAL A 575 28.35 -9.02 -16.51
CA VAL A 575 27.75 -7.81 -15.96
C VAL A 575 28.29 -7.57 -14.54
N THR A 576 29.03 -6.49 -14.36
CA THR A 576 29.70 -6.13 -13.10
C THR A 576 28.95 -5.05 -12.31
N ALA A 577 28.12 -4.25 -12.96
CA ALA A 577 27.30 -3.23 -12.32
C ALA A 577 26.03 -2.94 -13.11
N MET A 578 25.00 -2.46 -12.40
CA MET A 578 23.75 -1.97 -12.98
C MET A 578 23.33 -0.70 -12.25
N ARG A 579 22.88 0.31 -12.99
CA ARG A 579 22.34 1.56 -12.42
C ARG A 579 21.12 2.05 -13.19
N ARG A 580 20.25 2.81 -12.53
CA ARG A 580 19.09 3.45 -13.15
C ARG A 580 19.46 4.87 -13.61
N ILE A 581 19.16 5.20 -14.87
CA ILE A 581 19.37 6.51 -15.48
C ILE A 581 18.02 6.98 -16.05
N GLY A 582 17.31 7.85 -15.32
CA GLY A 582 15.95 8.25 -15.67
C GLY A 582 15.00 7.04 -15.69
N ALA A 583 14.41 6.75 -16.86
CA ALA A 583 13.52 5.62 -17.06
C ALA A 583 14.23 4.31 -17.48
N LEU A 584 15.53 4.39 -17.84
CA LEU A 584 16.31 3.26 -18.35
C LEU A 584 17.22 2.66 -17.27
N TRP A 585 17.62 1.42 -17.50
CA TRP A 585 18.72 0.75 -16.84
C TRP A 585 19.96 0.81 -17.72
N GLN A 586 21.13 0.94 -17.12
CA GLN A 586 22.40 0.78 -17.80
C GLN A 586 23.21 -0.30 -17.08
N LEU A 587 23.59 -1.34 -17.83
CA LEU A 587 24.42 -2.44 -17.39
C LEU A 587 25.84 -2.21 -17.87
N ARG A 588 26.83 -2.44 -16.99
CA ARG A 588 28.25 -2.42 -17.32
C ARG A 588 28.79 -3.83 -17.37
N CYS A 589 29.31 -4.22 -18.53
CA CYS A 589 30.01 -5.48 -18.72
C CYS A 589 31.52 -5.33 -18.47
N SER A 590 32.16 -6.42 -18.07
CA SER A 590 33.60 -6.48 -17.74
C SER A 590 34.51 -6.22 -18.93
N ASP A 591 34.01 -6.45 -20.14
CA ASP A 591 34.66 -6.15 -21.42
C ASP A 591 34.56 -4.67 -21.81
N GLY A 592 33.90 -3.84 -20.98
CA GLY A 592 33.70 -2.42 -21.21
C GLY A 592 32.40 -2.07 -21.94
N GLU A 593 31.61 -3.05 -22.39
CA GLU A 593 30.33 -2.78 -23.04
C GLU A 593 29.33 -2.16 -22.04
N LEU A 594 28.59 -1.15 -22.52
CA LEU A 594 27.47 -0.55 -21.80
C LEU A 594 26.17 -0.92 -22.53
N ILE A 595 25.27 -1.59 -21.82
CA ILE A 595 23.99 -2.03 -22.36
C ILE A 595 22.90 -1.24 -21.65
N ASP A 596 22.30 -0.29 -22.35
CA ASP A 596 21.09 0.37 -21.87
C ASP A 596 19.89 -0.56 -22.10
N ALA A 597 18.92 -0.63 -21.20
CA ALA A 597 17.71 -1.44 -21.33
C ALA A 597 16.53 -0.77 -20.60
N ASP A 598 15.31 -0.93 -21.11
CA ASP A 598 14.11 -0.49 -20.40
C ASP A 598 13.79 -1.42 -19.22
N ARG A 599 14.11 -2.70 -19.35
CA ARG A 599 13.86 -3.74 -18.36
C ARG A 599 15.05 -4.69 -18.27
N VAL A 600 15.30 -5.19 -17.06
CA VAL A 600 16.39 -6.13 -16.78
C VAL A 600 15.82 -7.32 -16.02
N VAL A 601 16.18 -8.53 -16.45
CA VAL A 601 15.91 -9.79 -15.77
C VAL A 601 17.24 -10.35 -15.28
N LEU A 602 17.34 -10.60 -13.97
CA LEU A 602 18.49 -11.26 -13.37
C LEU A 602 18.18 -12.74 -13.17
N ALA A 603 18.84 -13.59 -13.95
CA ALA A 603 18.73 -15.05 -13.96
C ALA A 603 20.11 -15.71 -13.83
N THR A 604 20.95 -15.18 -12.93
CA THR A 604 22.38 -15.52 -12.77
C THR A 604 22.64 -16.95 -12.25
N GLY A 605 21.59 -17.72 -11.95
CA GLY A 605 21.69 -19.11 -11.53
C GLY A 605 22.29 -19.27 -10.13
N HIS A 606 23.03 -20.36 -9.93
CA HIS A 606 23.63 -20.68 -8.64
C HIS A 606 24.72 -19.66 -8.27
N PRO A 607 24.60 -18.97 -7.12
CA PRO A 607 25.62 -18.04 -6.69
C PRO A 607 26.90 -18.79 -6.30
N MET A 608 28.04 -18.13 -6.46
CA MET A 608 29.20 -18.52 -5.67
C MET A 608 29.00 -17.96 -4.27
N THR A 609 28.93 -18.84 -3.28
CA THR A 609 28.90 -18.44 -1.86
C THR A 609 30.15 -17.65 -1.47
N GLU A 610 30.19 -17.02 -0.32
CA GLU A 610 31.47 -16.59 0.27
C GLU A 610 32.02 -17.73 1.11
N LEU A 611 33.35 -17.84 1.20
CA LEU A 611 33.95 -18.80 2.11
C LEU A 611 33.70 -18.33 3.54
N SER A 612 33.27 -19.24 4.43
CA SER A 612 33.30 -18.96 5.86
C SER A 612 34.75 -18.73 6.33
N ALA A 613 34.93 -18.15 7.52
CA ALA A 613 36.26 -17.91 8.07
C ALA A 613 37.12 -19.20 8.13
N ASP A 614 36.51 -20.32 8.53
CA ASP A 614 37.20 -21.62 8.59
C ASP A 614 37.55 -22.15 7.19
N GLN A 615 36.65 -22.00 6.23
CA GLN A 615 36.88 -22.40 4.84
C GLN A 615 37.97 -21.55 4.17
N ALA A 616 38.01 -20.24 4.46
CA ALA A 616 39.09 -19.36 4.05
C ALA A 616 40.42 -19.79 4.68
N GLY A 617 40.42 -20.15 5.97
CA GLY A 617 41.58 -20.73 6.65
C GLY A 617 42.11 -22.01 5.97
N PHE A 618 41.22 -22.92 5.55
CA PHE A 618 41.61 -24.11 4.79
C PHE A 618 42.12 -23.80 3.39
N ALA A 619 41.51 -22.82 2.71
CA ALA A 619 41.96 -22.36 1.39
C ALA A 619 43.37 -21.74 1.48
N ASP A 620 43.61 -20.89 2.48
CA ASP A 620 44.91 -20.26 2.74
C ASP A 620 45.97 -21.27 3.19
N PHE A 621 45.57 -22.29 3.94
CA PHE A 621 46.44 -23.40 4.29
C PHE A 621 46.84 -24.18 3.03
N ALA A 622 45.90 -24.56 2.18
CA ALA A 622 46.21 -25.26 0.93
C ALA A 622 47.08 -24.41 0.00
N ALA A 623 46.81 -23.11 -0.14
CA ALA A 623 47.59 -22.20 -0.97
C ALA A 623 49.07 -22.10 -0.54
N ARG A 624 49.36 -22.29 0.76
CA ARG A 624 50.73 -22.32 1.31
C ARG A 624 51.40 -23.69 1.26
N ASN A 625 50.66 -24.75 0.92
CA ASN A 625 51.14 -26.12 0.88
C ASN A 625 50.97 -26.68 -0.53
N PRO A 626 52.02 -26.66 -1.39
CA PRO A 626 51.92 -27.00 -2.81
C PRO A 626 51.38 -28.39 -3.15
N GLN A 627 51.36 -29.30 -2.17
CA GLN A 627 50.84 -30.66 -2.33
C GLN A 627 49.33 -30.77 -2.04
N LEU A 628 48.70 -29.67 -1.61
CA LEU A 628 47.29 -29.63 -1.23
C LEU A 628 46.52 -28.72 -2.18
N GLN A 629 45.30 -29.13 -2.50
CA GLN A 629 44.34 -28.31 -3.23
C GLN A 629 43.06 -28.20 -2.42
N TYR A 630 42.63 -26.98 -2.12
CA TYR A 630 41.33 -26.76 -1.50
C TYR A 630 40.24 -26.93 -2.58
N VAL A 631 39.40 -27.94 -2.40
CA VAL A 631 38.24 -28.18 -3.26
C VAL A 631 37.02 -27.58 -2.59
N ARG A 632 36.46 -26.56 -3.23
CA ARG A 632 35.29 -25.86 -2.74
C ARG A 632 34.02 -26.68 -3.06
N GLY A 633 33.30 -27.07 -2.01
CA GLY A 633 32.01 -27.78 -2.09
C GLY A 633 30.81 -26.85 -2.25
#